data_AF-A0A954GWY4-F1
#
_entry.id   AF-A0A954GWY4-F1
#
_cell.length_a   1.000
_cell.length_b   1.000
_cell.length_c   1.000
_cell.angle_alpha   90.00
_cell.angle_beta   90.00
_cell.angle_gamma   90.00
#
_symmetry.space_group_name_H-M   'P 1'
#
loop_
_entity.id
_entity.type
_entity.pdbx_description
1 polymer ?
#
loop_
_entity_poly.entity_id
_entity_poly.type
_entity_poly.pdbx_seq_one_letter_code
_entity_poly.pdbx_strand_id
1 'polypeptide(L)'
;MLTPKTYTDSRHSSNSANLNSNDEQPLNVAIVHTADQGGGAEASTLLLHQALKELGHNSRMFVAAKRGSDPDVHQIERTRPFPGALRVARWVEDWTGWQYWYQPWFHSLGQLIGNADVVHYHSLWYGRDGFADVAALPKLTAHY
;
A
#
# COMPACT_ATOMS: atom_id res chain seq x y z
N MET A 1 -25.16 -28.44 41.45
CA MET A 1 -23.81 -28.94 41.18
C MET A 1 -23.83 -29.53 39.77
N LEU A 2 -23.39 -28.78 38.76
CA LEU A 2 -23.47 -29.13 37.34
C LEU A 2 -22.06 -29.44 36.84
N THR A 3 -21.86 -30.61 36.21
CA THR A 3 -20.58 -31.00 35.60
C THR A 3 -20.39 -30.32 34.24
N PRO A 4 -19.17 -29.89 33.88
CA PRO A 4 -18.90 -29.31 32.57
C PRO A 4 -18.88 -30.39 31.49
N LYS A 5 -19.59 -30.17 30.39
CA LYS A 5 -19.47 -30.97 29.16
C LYS A 5 -18.18 -30.59 28.44
N THR A 6 -17.32 -31.57 28.21
CA THR A 6 -16.13 -31.47 27.34
C THR A 6 -16.57 -31.44 25.88
N TYR A 7 -16.26 -30.34 25.19
CA TYR A 7 -16.43 -30.19 23.74
C TYR A 7 -15.08 -30.51 23.08
N THR A 8 -14.98 -31.70 22.50
CA THR A 8 -13.84 -32.12 21.68
C THR A 8 -14.10 -31.72 20.23
N ASP A 9 -13.52 -30.59 19.81
CA ASP A 9 -13.50 -30.19 18.40
C ASP A 9 -12.48 -31.04 17.64
N SER A 10 -12.97 -31.89 16.75
CA SER A 10 -12.19 -32.86 15.97
C SER A 10 -12.05 -32.43 14.50
N ARG A 11 -12.23 -31.14 14.17
CA ARG A 11 -12.27 -30.66 12.77
C ARG A 11 -11.13 -29.77 12.30
N HIS A 12 -9.97 -29.74 12.96
CA HIS A 12 -8.81 -28.97 12.48
C HIS A 12 -7.52 -29.80 12.33
N SER A 13 -7.64 -31.04 11.86
CA SER A 13 -6.49 -31.84 11.41
C SER A 13 -6.84 -32.57 10.11
N SER A 14 -6.78 -31.85 8.99
CA SER A 14 -6.65 -32.39 7.63
C SER A 14 -6.70 -31.26 6.61
N ASN A 15 -5.67 -30.41 6.59
CA ASN A 15 -5.30 -29.65 5.38
C ASN A 15 -3.82 -29.28 5.40
N SER A 16 -2.99 -30.15 6.00
CA SER A 16 -1.56 -30.26 5.72
C SER A 16 -1.35 -30.94 4.36
N ALA A 17 -2.02 -30.42 3.34
CA ALA A 17 -1.76 -30.80 1.95
C ALA A 17 -0.44 -30.15 1.55
N ASN A 18 0.60 -30.97 1.43
CA ASN A 18 1.71 -30.86 0.47
C ASN A 18 1.73 -29.56 -0.35
N LEU A 19 2.12 -28.45 0.25
CA LEU A 19 2.73 -27.35 -0.47
C LEU A 19 4.19 -27.73 -0.61
N ASN A 20 4.51 -28.39 -1.71
CA ASN A 20 5.89 -28.61 -2.10
C ASN A 20 6.61 -27.26 -2.04
N SER A 21 7.60 -27.16 -1.16
CA SER A 21 8.41 -25.97 -0.87
C SER A 21 9.37 -25.61 -2.01
N ASN A 22 8.92 -25.74 -3.26
CA ASN A 22 9.69 -25.51 -4.48
C ASN A 22 9.24 -24.26 -5.27
N ASP A 23 8.24 -23.49 -4.81
CA ASP A 23 7.65 -22.38 -5.58
C ASP A 23 7.56 -21.02 -4.85
N GLU A 24 8.12 -20.83 -3.66
CA GLU A 24 8.12 -19.50 -3.02
C GLU A 24 9.28 -18.65 -3.55
N GLN A 25 9.21 -18.29 -4.83
CA GLN A 25 10.07 -17.23 -5.34
C GLN A 25 9.79 -15.93 -4.54
N PRO A 26 10.84 -15.19 -4.14
CA PRO A 26 10.66 -13.89 -3.52
C PRO A 26 9.78 -12.98 -4.37
N LEU A 27 8.62 -12.59 -3.84
CA LEU A 27 7.74 -11.62 -4.48
C LEU A 27 8.30 -10.21 -4.34
N ASN A 28 8.13 -9.41 -5.38
CA ASN A 28 8.38 -7.97 -5.36
C ASN A 28 7.08 -7.27 -4.93
N VAL A 29 7.01 -6.84 -3.68
CA VAL A 29 5.83 -6.19 -3.12
C VAL A 29 6.05 -4.68 -3.04
N ALA A 30 5.20 -3.90 -3.70
CA ALA A 30 5.18 -2.46 -3.57
C ALA A 30 4.04 -2.02 -2.64
N ILE A 31 4.38 -1.34 -1.56
CA ILE A 31 3.40 -0.80 -0.61
C ILE A 31 3.35 0.72 -0.80
N VAL A 32 2.16 1.30 -0.94
CA VAL A 32 2.00 2.75 -1.10
C VAL A 32 1.21 3.30 0.07
N HIS A 33 1.75 4.31 0.76
CA HIS A 33 1.16 4.95 1.94
C HIS A 33 1.45 6.45 2.01
N THR A 34 0.80 7.18 2.93
CA THR A 34 1.08 8.59 3.24
C THR A 34 2.45 8.85 3.90
N ALA A 35 2.83 8.08 4.91
CA ALA A 35 4.07 8.23 5.67
C ALA A 35 4.56 6.88 6.20
N ASP A 36 5.86 6.79 6.50
CA ASP A 36 6.51 5.59 7.05
C ASP A 36 6.54 5.56 8.59
N GLN A 37 6.23 6.69 9.23
CA GLN A 37 6.09 6.82 10.68
C GLN A 37 4.88 7.68 11.01
N GLY A 38 4.04 7.24 11.94
CA GLY A 38 2.80 7.94 12.28
C GLY A 38 1.90 7.16 13.23
N GLY A 39 0.59 7.32 13.04
CA GLY A 39 -0.44 6.68 13.84
C GLY A 39 -0.64 5.20 13.48
N GLY A 40 -1.82 4.67 13.79
CA GLY A 40 -2.10 3.24 13.66
C GLY A 40 -1.95 2.69 12.24
N ALA A 41 -2.36 3.45 11.23
CA ALA A 41 -2.28 3.01 9.83
C ALA A 41 -0.83 2.92 9.33
N GLU A 42 -0.01 3.92 9.65
CA GLU A 42 1.42 3.92 9.35
C GLU A 42 2.12 2.75 10.06
N ALA A 43 1.81 2.52 11.34
CA ALA A 43 2.39 1.43 12.11
C ALA A 43 2.03 0.05 11.55
N SER A 44 0.76 -0.18 11.18
CA SER A 44 0.33 -1.44 10.56
C SER A 44 1.02 -1.68 9.21
N THR A 45 1.19 -0.62 8.42
CA THR A 45 1.84 -0.73 7.10
C THR A 45 3.33 -1.00 7.21
N LEU A 46 3.98 -0.35 8.17
CA LEU A 46 5.40 -0.61 8.48
C LEU A 46 5.60 -2.04 8.99
N LEU A 47 4.72 -2.54 9.85
CA LEU A 47 4.75 -3.93 10.32
C LEU A 47 4.57 -4.93 9.18
N LEU A 48 3.64 -4.66 8.25
CA LEU A 48 3.45 -5.49 7.06
C LEU A 48 4.73 -5.52 6.19
N HIS A 49 5.33 -4.35 5.95
CA HIS A 49 6.57 -4.22 5.20
C HIS A 49 7.71 -5.04 5.84
N GLN A 50 7.87 -4.93 7.15
CA GLN A 50 8.89 -5.67 7.91
C GLN A 50 8.64 -7.19 7.86
N ALA A 51 7.40 -7.62 8.10
CA ALA A 51 7.03 -9.02 8.05
C ALA A 51 7.29 -9.64 6.67
N LEU A 52 6.99 -8.92 5.58
CA LEU A 52 7.29 -9.39 4.22
C LEU A 52 8.81 -9.54 3.99
N LYS A 53 9.62 -8.60 4.50
CA LYS A 53 11.09 -8.69 4.42
C LYS A 53 11.62 -9.87 5.24
N GLU A 54 11.08 -10.11 6.44
CA GLU A 54 11.43 -11.25 7.30
C GLU A 54 11.09 -12.60 6.64
N LEU A 55 10.02 -12.65 5.84
CA LEU A 55 9.65 -13.81 5.02
C LEU A 55 10.49 -13.96 3.75
N GLY A 56 11.45 -13.06 3.49
CA GLY A 56 12.35 -13.13 2.35
C GLY A 56 11.80 -12.51 1.06
N HIS A 57 10.67 -11.78 1.12
CA HIS A 57 10.15 -11.03 -0.02
C HIS A 57 10.86 -9.69 -0.19
N ASN A 58 10.91 -9.21 -1.44
CA ASN A 58 11.41 -7.89 -1.77
C ASN A 58 10.30 -6.85 -1.58
N SER A 59 10.12 -6.38 -0.35
CA SER A 59 9.15 -5.32 -0.06
C SER A 59 9.79 -3.94 -0.22
N ARG A 60 9.15 -3.05 -0.97
CA ARG A 60 9.49 -1.63 -1.08
C ARG A 60 8.28 -0.79 -0.70
N MET A 61 8.49 0.24 0.12
CA MET A 61 7.42 1.14 0.53
C MET A 61 7.58 2.52 -0.12
N PHE A 62 6.52 3.06 -0.69
CA PHE A 62 6.50 4.38 -1.33
C PHE A 62 5.60 5.30 -0.53
N VAL A 63 6.18 6.36 0.02
CA VAL A 63 5.51 7.26 0.97
C VAL A 63 5.50 8.70 0.49
N ALA A 64 4.44 9.46 0.77
CA ALA A 64 4.44 10.90 0.49
C ALA A 64 5.40 11.67 1.39
N ALA A 65 5.57 11.23 2.64
CA ALA A 65 6.51 11.79 3.61
C ALA A 65 7.35 10.68 4.24
N LYS A 66 8.66 10.67 3.95
CA LYS A 66 9.61 9.78 4.62
C LYS A 66 10.18 10.47 5.86
N ARG A 67 10.10 9.78 6.99
CA ARG A 67 10.57 10.25 8.31
C ARG A 67 11.59 9.30 8.92
N GLY A 68 11.55 8.03 8.54
CA GLY A 68 12.49 6.99 8.95
C GLY A 68 13.72 6.89 8.05
N SER A 69 14.61 5.97 8.43
CA SER A 69 15.90 5.72 7.78
C SER A 69 15.95 4.43 6.95
N ASP A 70 14.87 3.65 6.90
CA ASP A 70 14.85 2.38 6.14
C ASP A 70 15.15 2.65 4.65
N PRO A 71 16.16 2.00 4.06
CA PRO A 71 16.55 2.22 2.67
C PRO A 71 15.49 1.76 1.66
N ASP A 72 14.64 0.80 2.00
CA ASP A 72 13.60 0.25 1.11
C ASP A 72 12.29 1.08 1.17
N VAL A 73 12.34 2.19 1.90
CA VAL A 73 11.28 3.20 1.95
C VAL A 73 11.68 4.37 1.06
N HIS A 74 10.86 4.68 0.06
CA HIS A 74 11.11 5.71 -0.92
C HIS A 74 10.09 6.84 -0.78
N GLN A 75 10.56 8.08 -0.70
CA GLN A 75 9.67 9.22 -0.74
C GLN A 75 9.26 9.51 -2.18
N ILE A 76 7.97 9.68 -2.41
CA ILE A 76 7.41 10.09 -3.70
C ILE A 76 7.64 11.61 -3.84
N GLU A 77 8.41 11.99 -4.85
CA GLU A 77 8.77 13.39 -5.05
C GLU A 77 7.53 14.21 -5.45
N ARG A 78 7.25 15.26 -4.68
CA ARG A 78 6.16 16.19 -5.00
C ARG A 78 6.63 17.21 -6.02
N THR A 79 6.41 16.94 -7.30
CA THR A 79 6.56 17.96 -8.34
C THR A 79 5.55 19.07 -8.11
N ARG A 80 6.02 20.31 -7.89
CA ARG A 80 5.13 21.47 -7.79
C ARG A 80 4.47 21.71 -9.14
N PRO A 81 3.13 21.64 -9.26
CA PRO A 81 2.46 22.01 -10.48
C PRO A 81 2.53 23.53 -10.68
N PHE A 82 2.22 24.00 -11.89
CA PHE A 82 2.17 25.42 -12.21
C PHE A 82 1.32 26.19 -11.18
N PRO A 83 1.75 27.41 -10.78
CA PRO A 83 1.02 28.22 -9.81
C PRO A 83 -0.44 28.42 -10.28
N GLY A 84 -1.40 28.07 -9.43
CA GLY A 84 -2.83 28.14 -9.72
C GLY A 84 -3.47 26.83 -10.18
N ALA A 85 -2.72 25.84 -10.66
CA ALA A 85 -3.28 24.55 -11.09
C ALA A 85 -4.00 23.82 -9.96
N LEU A 86 -3.44 23.82 -8.74
CA LEU A 86 -4.10 23.25 -7.56
C LEU A 86 -5.37 24.02 -7.15
N ARG A 87 -5.49 25.30 -7.52
CA ARG A 87 -6.66 26.13 -7.22
C ARG A 87 -7.80 25.81 -8.19
N VAL A 88 -7.48 25.63 -9.46
CA VAL A 88 -8.43 25.20 -10.49
C VAL A 88 -8.89 23.77 -10.22
N ALA A 89 -7.95 22.85 -9.90
CA ALA A 89 -8.30 21.48 -9.52
C ALA A 89 -9.29 21.48 -8.35
N ARG A 90 -9.01 22.22 -7.26
CA ARG A 90 -9.95 22.34 -6.13
C ARG A 90 -11.29 22.94 -6.50
N TRP A 91 -11.31 23.97 -7.34
CA TRP A 91 -12.58 24.55 -7.79
C TRP A 91 -13.43 23.53 -8.56
N VAL A 92 -12.80 22.66 -9.35
CA VAL A 92 -13.47 21.55 -10.03
C VAL A 92 -13.90 20.47 -9.05
N GLU A 93 -13.06 20.11 -8.07
CA GLU A 93 -13.39 19.13 -7.03
C GLU A 93 -14.58 19.59 -6.18
N ASP A 94 -14.60 20.86 -5.76
CA ASP A 94 -15.68 21.48 -5.00
C ASP A 94 -17.00 21.53 -5.80
N TRP A 95 -16.90 21.69 -7.12
CA TRP A 95 -18.08 21.75 -8.01
C TRP A 95 -18.63 20.37 -8.36
N THR A 96 -17.77 19.37 -8.52
CA THR A 96 -18.15 18.02 -8.96
C THR A 96 -18.38 17.06 -7.80
N GLY A 97 -17.93 17.41 -6.60
CA GLY A 97 -17.88 16.52 -5.44
C GLY A 97 -16.84 15.40 -5.56
N TRP A 98 -16.07 15.36 -6.65
CA TRP A 98 -15.00 14.40 -6.86
C TRP A 98 -13.77 14.89 -6.13
N GLN A 99 -13.30 14.16 -5.14
CA GLN A 99 -12.09 14.50 -4.41
C GLN A 99 -10.86 13.87 -5.09
N TYR A 100 -9.71 14.57 -5.06
CA TYR A 100 -8.39 14.06 -5.46
C TYR A 100 -8.18 13.81 -6.96
N TRP A 101 -8.79 14.61 -7.83
CA TRP A 101 -8.81 14.34 -9.26
C TRP A 101 -7.49 14.67 -9.98
N TYR A 102 -6.59 15.43 -9.33
CA TYR A 102 -5.35 15.88 -9.97
C TYR A 102 -4.14 15.91 -9.03
N GLN A 103 -3.28 14.90 -9.14
CA GLN A 103 -1.99 14.82 -8.45
C GLN A 103 -0.86 14.35 -9.40
N PRO A 104 -0.25 15.27 -10.16
CA PRO A 104 0.66 14.94 -11.28
C PRO A 104 1.94 14.21 -10.84
N TRP A 105 2.36 14.38 -9.59
CA TRP A 105 3.53 13.71 -9.01
C TRP A 105 3.37 12.19 -8.87
N PHE A 106 2.19 11.63 -9.16
CA PHE A 106 1.96 10.17 -9.20
C PHE A 106 2.04 9.56 -10.60
N HIS A 107 2.19 10.36 -11.66
CA HIS A 107 2.47 9.81 -13.00
C HIS A 107 3.79 9.04 -13.04
N SER A 108 4.73 9.36 -12.15
CA SER A 108 5.99 8.65 -11.95
C SER A 108 5.86 7.42 -11.04
N LEU A 109 4.73 7.22 -10.34
CA LEU A 109 4.57 6.12 -9.39
C LEU A 109 4.69 4.76 -10.08
N GLY A 110 4.15 4.62 -11.30
CA GLY A 110 4.34 3.39 -12.09
C GLY A 110 5.81 3.11 -12.43
N GLN A 111 6.60 4.15 -12.70
CA GLN A 111 8.05 4.00 -12.92
C GLN A 111 8.80 3.66 -11.64
N LEU A 112 8.39 4.23 -10.51
CA LEU A 112 8.95 3.97 -9.18
C LEU A 112 8.66 2.55 -8.68
N ILE A 113 7.41 2.09 -8.85
CA ILE A 113 6.97 0.73 -8.49
C ILE A 113 7.68 -0.30 -9.37
N GLY A 114 7.80 -0.04 -10.67
CA GLY A 114 8.43 -0.97 -11.61
C GLY A 114 7.68 -2.30 -11.70
N ASN A 115 8.41 -3.42 -11.77
CA ASN A 115 7.86 -4.77 -11.89
C ASN A 115 7.52 -5.36 -10.51
N ALA A 116 6.55 -4.78 -9.81
CA ALA A 116 6.03 -5.38 -8.59
C ALA A 116 5.01 -6.48 -8.92
N ASP A 117 5.12 -7.63 -8.25
CA ASP A 117 4.19 -8.78 -8.33
C ASP A 117 2.91 -8.55 -7.51
N VAL A 118 3.00 -7.68 -6.49
CA VAL A 118 1.86 -7.27 -5.66
C VAL A 118 1.99 -5.79 -5.36
N VAL A 119 0.89 -5.04 -5.53
CA VAL A 119 0.82 -3.64 -5.11
C VAL A 119 -0.25 -3.49 -4.03
N HIS A 120 0.17 -3.07 -2.84
CA HIS A 120 -0.72 -2.85 -1.70
C HIS A 120 -0.88 -1.35 -1.41
N TYR A 121 -2.09 -0.84 -1.60
CA TYR A 121 -2.44 0.55 -1.33
C TYR A 121 -3.09 0.68 0.04
N HIS A 122 -2.46 1.40 0.96
CA HIS A 122 -2.99 1.60 2.30
C HIS A 122 -3.00 3.08 2.72
N SER A 123 -4.11 3.49 3.34
CA SER A 123 -4.44 4.86 3.74
C SER A 123 -4.19 5.92 2.64
N LEU A 124 -5.18 6.00 1.77
CA LEU A 124 -5.30 6.97 0.70
C LEU A 124 -5.84 8.33 1.19
N TRP A 125 -6.15 8.45 2.47
CA TRP A 125 -7.01 9.50 3.01
C TRP A 125 -6.36 10.21 4.18
N TYR A 126 -5.44 11.14 3.92
CA TYR A 126 -5.00 12.09 4.94
C TYR A 126 -4.86 13.52 4.40
N GLY A 127 -5.97 14.27 4.44
CA GLY A 127 -5.98 15.72 4.23
C GLY A 127 -5.36 16.16 2.90
N ARG A 128 -4.58 17.27 2.95
CA ARG A 128 -3.86 17.84 1.79
C ARG A 128 -2.80 16.90 1.19
N ASP A 129 -2.47 15.83 1.89
CA ASP A 129 -1.43 14.86 1.54
C ASP A 129 -1.99 13.49 1.17
N GLY A 130 -3.33 13.36 1.15
CA GLY A 130 -4.04 12.15 0.74
C GLY A 130 -3.83 11.85 -0.75
N PHE A 131 -3.83 10.56 -1.06
CA PHE A 131 -3.63 9.97 -2.37
C PHE A 131 -4.91 9.21 -2.70
N ALA A 132 -5.67 9.57 -3.72
CA ALA A 132 -6.76 8.73 -4.21
C ALA A 132 -6.74 8.68 -5.73
N ASP A 133 -5.54 8.53 -6.32
CA ASP A 133 -5.42 8.49 -7.77
C ASP A 133 -5.74 7.10 -8.31
N VAL A 134 -6.99 6.93 -8.72
CA VAL A 134 -7.48 5.76 -9.43
C VAL A 134 -6.87 5.68 -10.84
N ALA A 135 -6.30 6.75 -11.42
CA ALA A 135 -5.81 6.77 -12.80
C ALA A 135 -4.51 5.96 -13.01
N ALA A 136 -3.72 5.74 -11.95
CA ALA A 136 -2.57 4.86 -12.01
C ALA A 136 -2.97 3.36 -11.99
N LEU A 137 -4.13 3.03 -11.41
CA LEU A 137 -4.58 1.64 -11.25
C LEU A 137 -4.76 0.93 -12.61
N PRO A 138 -5.42 1.50 -13.64
CA PRO A 138 -5.54 0.86 -14.94
C PRO A 138 -4.21 0.49 -15.58
N LYS A 139 -3.18 1.34 -15.42
CA LYS A 139 -1.84 1.09 -15.98
C LYS A 139 -1.13 -0.03 -15.23
N LEU A 140 -1.30 -0.10 -13.92
CA LEU A 140 -0.71 -1.15 -13.08
C LEU A 140 -1.41 -2.50 -13.28
N THR A 141 -2.73 -2.49 -13.52
CA THR A 141 -3.51 -3.70 -13.78
C THR A 141 -3.41 -4.19 -15.22
N ALA A 142 -3.03 -3.34 -16.19
CA ALA A 142 -2.88 -3.72 -17.59
C ALA A 142 -1.67 -4.65 -17.86
N HIS A 143 -0.80 -4.83 -16.86
CA HIS A 143 0.36 -5.73 -16.93
C HIS A 143 0.11 -7.11 -16.28
N TYR A 144 -1.12 -7.39 -15.87
CA TYR A 144 -1.62 -8.69 -15.39
C TYR A 144 -2.68 -9.22 -16.35
#